data_AF-F4KUN5-F1
#
_entry.id   AF-F4KUN5-F1
#
_cell.length_a   1.000
_cell.length_b   1.000
_cell.length_c   1.000
_cell.angle_alpha   90.00
_cell.angle_beta   90.00
_cell.angle_gamma   90.00
#
_symmetry.space_group_name_H-M   'P 1'
#
loop_
_entity.id
_entity.type
_entity.pdbx_description
1 polymer ?
#
loop_
_entity_poly.entity_id
_entity_poly.type
_entity_poly.pdbx_seq_one_letter_code
_entity_poly.pdbx_strand_id
1 'polypeptide(L)'
;MKKITLLGLLSVLCSFTTPGFTQALVSVDALVLLHELPQPCSTLTDAFQRVYPLEAKTPNTAAFYHAWSSKLEAYAQQAQTLSANFYRQNPLGFTPASVPVTSNNVSPAQQVSMEAATRDLAQKMLSDPAFAQKFAQMSEAEQHAYLAEQLSKHGIKPVAGTPNRNVAAPAGLDKNWMEMCSELMQSTLDMSWMNLQSEVQVRYTEKHAEVNKWAETEIKKLPMISFGEYGHDHDPEKVKAIQQQARVKHADVANTMLKEMRPLFLQFRKQFSERISQLNAAFKEVNYGKAYNFGMFYNQVLQAQTLMLTGQHTLLSNEINVLEECARWEFERRNL
;
A
#
# COMPACT_ATOMS: atom_id res chain seq x y z
N MET A 1 -70.43 34.22 19.64
CA MET A 1 -70.32 32.74 19.74
C MET A 1 -69.20 32.32 18.79
N LYS A 2 -67.96 32.15 19.26
CA LYS A 2 -67.28 30.90 19.72
C LYS A 2 -67.21 29.78 18.67
N LYS A 3 -65.95 29.33 18.43
CA LYS A 3 -65.45 28.05 17.86
C LYS A 3 -65.20 28.02 16.34
N ILE A 4 -64.15 27.41 15.77
CA ILE A 4 -63.00 26.62 16.23
C ILE A 4 -61.92 26.67 15.13
N THR A 5 -60.65 26.63 15.53
CA THR A 5 -59.42 26.46 14.74
C THR A 5 -59.37 25.10 14.01
N LEU A 6 -58.88 25.03 12.77
CA LEU A 6 -58.29 23.78 12.25
C LEU A 6 -57.00 24.06 11.47
N LEU A 7 -55.89 23.77 12.13
CA LEU A 7 -54.59 23.45 11.54
C LEU A 7 -54.74 22.30 10.53
N GLY A 8 -53.92 22.29 9.47
CA GLY A 8 -53.52 21.05 8.81
C GLY A 8 -53.25 21.20 7.32
N LEU A 9 -51.99 21.32 6.93
CA LEU A 9 -51.16 20.18 6.56
C LEU A 9 -49.77 20.70 6.17
N LEU A 10 -48.80 20.49 7.06
CA LEU A 10 -47.39 20.61 6.74
C LEU A 10 -47.03 19.35 5.93
N SER A 11 -46.87 19.49 4.61
CA SER A 11 -46.35 18.43 3.75
C SER A 11 -44.88 18.19 4.06
N VAL A 12 -44.61 17.39 5.09
CA VAL A 12 -43.28 16.79 5.29
C VAL A 12 -43.09 15.79 4.16
N LEU A 13 -42.36 16.20 3.13
CA LEU A 13 -41.68 15.27 2.23
C LEU A 13 -40.70 14.47 3.11
N CYS A 14 -41.15 13.33 3.62
CA CYS A 14 -40.25 12.26 4.04
C CYS A 14 -39.58 11.74 2.77
N SER A 15 -38.45 12.35 2.40
CA SER A 15 -37.48 11.71 1.53
C SER A 15 -37.12 10.38 2.18
N PHE A 16 -37.64 9.29 1.63
CA PHE A 16 -37.17 7.95 1.93
C PHE A 16 -35.73 7.86 1.43
N THR A 17 -34.77 8.33 2.22
CA THR A 17 -33.38 7.93 2.07
C THR A 17 -33.34 6.46 2.47
N THR A 18 -33.47 5.56 1.50
CA THR A 18 -32.98 4.20 1.69
C THR A 18 -31.56 4.34 2.22
N PRO A 19 -31.22 3.83 3.41
CA PRO A 19 -29.85 3.81 3.87
C PRO A 19 -29.08 2.92 2.91
N GLY A 20 -28.49 3.53 1.88
CA GLY A 20 -27.53 2.85 1.04
C GLY A 20 -26.40 2.42 1.96
N PHE A 21 -26.10 1.13 2.00
CA PHE A 21 -24.95 0.61 2.71
C PHE A 21 -23.67 1.12 2.02
N THR A 22 -23.25 2.34 2.34
CA THR A 22 -22.04 2.94 1.81
C THR A 22 -20.82 2.28 2.45
N GLN A 23 -19.87 1.86 1.64
CA GLN A 23 -18.65 1.20 2.10
C GLN A 23 -17.45 2.11 1.81
N ALA A 24 -17.10 2.95 2.78
CA ALA A 24 -16.12 4.01 2.57
C ALA A 24 -14.69 3.50 2.42
N LEU A 25 -13.93 4.14 1.52
CA LEU A 25 -12.48 4.00 1.40
C LEU A 25 -11.77 5.27 1.88
N VAL A 26 -10.46 5.19 2.07
CA VAL A 26 -9.63 6.39 2.26
C VAL A 26 -9.72 7.24 0.99
N SER A 27 -10.23 8.46 1.12
CA SER A 27 -10.53 9.35 0.00
C SER A 27 -9.28 10.11 -0.46
N VAL A 28 -8.31 9.40 -1.04
CA VAL A 28 -7.05 9.97 -1.49
C VAL A 28 -6.65 9.48 -2.88
N ASP A 29 -6.13 10.38 -3.71
CA ASP A 29 -5.56 10.03 -5.01
C ASP A 29 -4.13 9.52 -4.80
N ALA A 30 -3.98 8.20 -4.90
CA ALA A 30 -2.71 7.53 -4.65
C ALA A 30 -1.65 7.88 -5.71
N LEU A 31 -2.04 8.22 -6.94
CA LEU A 31 -1.10 8.69 -7.96
C LEU A 31 -0.58 10.08 -7.63
N VAL A 32 -1.47 10.98 -7.17
CA VAL A 32 -1.07 12.32 -6.73
C VAL A 32 -0.10 12.23 -5.56
N LEU A 33 -0.38 11.39 -4.55
CA LEU A 33 0.53 11.15 -3.43
C LEU A 33 1.93 10.70 -3.90
N LEU A 34 1.98 9.75 -4.83
CA LEU A 34 3.23 9.23 -5.37
C LEU A 34 4.03 10.31 -6.11
N HIS A 35 3.33 11.17 -6.87
CA HIS A 35 3.95 12.29 -7.59
C HIS A 35 4.39 13.44 -6.69
N GLU A 36 3.76 13.61 -5.53
CA GLU A 36 4.17 14.59 -4.53
C GLU A 36 5.47 14.21 -3.83
N LEU A 37 5.86 12.91 -3.82
CA LEU A 37 7.08 12.46 -3.15
C LEU A 37 8.32 13.23 -3.63
N PRO A 38 9.24 13.56 -2.72
CA PRO A 38 10.45 14.29 -3.07
C PRO A 38 11.26 13.48 -4.09
N GLN A 39 11.93 14.16 -5.02
CA GLN A 39 12.75 13.48 -6.01
C GLN A 39 13.93 12.75 -5.34
N PRO A 40 14.28 11.53 -5.77
CA PRO A 40 15.46 10.84 -5.27
C PRO A 40 16.71 11.68 -5.49
N CYS A 41 17.61 11.71 -4.49
CA CYS A 41 18.83 12.50 -4.55
C CYS A 41 19.73 12.08 -5.71
N SER A 42 20.36 13.06 -6.35
CA SER A 42 21.27 12.83 -7.48
C SER A 42 22.74 13.05 -7.15
N THR A 43 23.03 13.62 -5.98
CA THR A 43 24.38 13.93 -5.55
C THR A 43 24.55 13.65 -4.08
N LEU A 44 25.79 13.39 -3.69
CA LEU A 44 26.17 13.19 -2.31
C LEU A 44 25.96 14.46 -1.43
N THR A 45 26.13 15.65 -2.01
CA THR A 45 25.87 16.91 -1.31
C THR A 45 24.40 17.10 -0.97
N ASP A 46 23.49 16.81 -1.92
CA ASP A 46 22.04 16.83 -1.67
C ASP A 46 21.67 15.79 -0.61
N ALA A 47 22.24 14.58 -0.69
CA ALA A 47 22.02 13.56 0.33
C ALA A 47 22.44 14.02 1.73
N PHE A 48 23.64 14.59 1.86
CA PHE A 48 24.13 15.15 3.10
C PHE A 48 23.22 16.25 3.64
N GLN A 49 22.74 17.18 2.81
CA GLN A 49 21.87 18.27 3.25
C GLN A 49 20.52 17.77 3.77
N ARG A 50 19.98 16.69 3.19
CA ARG A 50 18.70 16.10 3.62
C ARG A 50 18.82 15.27 4.90
N VAL A 51 19.96 14.61 5.12
CA VAL A 51 20.21 13.77 6.30
C VAL A 51 20.79 14.59 7.47
N TYR A 52 21.64 15.56 7.18
CA TYR A 52 22.32 16.43 8.17
C TYR A 52 21.94 17.90 7.93
N PRO A 53 20.67 18.29 8.19
CA PRO A 53 20.20 19.64 7.94
C PRO A 53 21.02 20.65 8.77
N LEU A 54 21.35 21.79 8.17
CA LEU A 54 22.17 22.84 8.78
C LEU A 54 23.51 22.33 9.35
N GLU A 55 24.10 21.31 8.71
CA GLU A 55 25.35 20.68 9.13
C GLU A 55 25.29 20.09 10.54
N ALA A 56 24.11 19.57 10.93
CA ALA A 56 23.93 18.87 12.19
C ALA A 56 24.96 17.75 12.38
N LYS A 57 25.39 17.53 13.63
CA LYS A 57 26.32 16.44 14.00
C LYS A 57 25.66 15.07 14.04
N THR A 58 24.34 15.03 14.02
CA THR A 58 23.53 13.82 14.10
C THR A 58 22.57 13.77 12.90
N PRO A 59 22.33 12.58 12.32
CA PRO A 59 21.36 12.46 11.24
C PRO A 59 19.95 12.81 11.75
N ASN A 60 19.20 13.57 10.95
CA ASN A 60 17.82 13.94 11.15
C ASN A 60 17.08 13.98 9.81
N THR A 61 17.06 12.85 9.12
CA THR A 61 16.37 12.69 7.84
C THR A 61 14.88 12.97 7.95
N ALA A 62 14.28 12.69 9.11
CA ALA A 62 12.88 12.99 9.40
C ALA A 62 12.56 14.48 9.17
N ALA A 63 13.45 15.42 9.53
CA ALA A 63 13.20 16.85 9.32
C ALA A 63 12.89 17.21 7.86
N PHE A 64 13.53 16.53 6.90
CA PHE A 64 13.23 16.74 5.48
C PHE A 64 11.98 15.95 5.05
N TYR A 65 11.89 14.67 5.39
CA TYR A 65 10.86 13.78 4.83
C TYR A 65 9.51 13.78 5.56
N HIS A 66 9.42 14.42 6.73
CA HIS A 66 8.26 14.36 7.63
C HIS A 66 6.93 14.67 6.94
N ALA A 67 6.88 15.72 6.12
CA ALA A 67 5.65 16.14 5.45
C ALA A 67 5.05 15.03 4.58
N TRP A 68 5.89 14.22 3.94
CA TRP A 68 5.46 13.12 3.08
C TRP A 68 5.25 11.83 3.87
N SER A 69 6.18 11.47 4.76
CA SER A 69 6.08 10.24 5.54
C SER A 69 4.85 10.26 6.45
N SER A 70 4.59 11.38 7.14
CA SER A 70 3.41 11.50 8.00
C SER A 70 2.10 11.53 7.22
N LYS A 71 2.08 12.10 6.01
CA LYS A 71 0.91 12.06 5.12
C LYS A 71 0.58 10.62 4.70
N LEU A 72 1.60 9.87 4.27
CA LEU A 72 1.45 8.45 3.90
C LEU A 72 1.02 7.59 5.09
N GLU A 73 1.67 7.77 6.24
CA GLU A 73 1.35 7.05 7.48
C GLU A 73 -0.10 7.31 7.91
N ALA A 74 -0.55 8.56 7.90
CA ALA A 74 -1.92 8.92 8.25
C ALA A 74 -2.96 8.23 7.35
N TYR A 75 -2.72 8.17 6.03
CA TYR A 75 -3.63 7.46 5.12
C TYR A 75 -3.57 5.94 5.29
N ALA A 76 -2.38 5.37 5.50
CA ALA A 76 -2.24 3.95 5.78
C ALA A 76 -2.97 3.54 7.08
N GLN A 77 -2.85 4.34 8.14
CA GLN A 77 -3.57 4.13 9.41
C GLN A 77 -5.10 4.25 9.23
N GLN A 78 -5.58 5.18 8.40
CA GLN A 78 -7.01 5.27 8.07
C GLN A 78 -7.49 4.00 7.35
N ALA A 79 -6.74 3.50 6.36
CA ALA A 79 -7.08 2.27 5.65
C ALA A 79 -7.10 1.05 6.59
N GLN A 80 -6.10 0.94 7.48
CA GLN A 80 -6.06 -0.11 8.51
C GLN A 80 -7.25 -0.01 9.46
N THR A 81 -7.66 1.21 9.84
CA THR A 81 -8.83 1.43 10.70
C THR A 81 -10.13 0.99 10.02
N LEU A 82 -10.30 1.30 8.73
CA LEU A 82 -11.45 0.83 7.94
C LEU A 82 -11.49 -0.70 7.86
N SER A 83 -10.34 -1.33 7.61
CA SER A 83 -10.20 -2.80 7.60
C SER A 83 -10.53 -3.42 8.96
N ALA A 84 -9.96 -2.90 10.04
CA ALA A 84 -10.21 -3.38 11.40
C ALA A 84 -11.70 -3.24 11.79
N ASN A 85 -12.33 -2.12 11.43
CA ASN A 85 -13.77 -1.92 11.66
C ASN A 85 -14.62 -2.89 10.84
N PHE A 86 -14.24 -3.15 9.58
CA PHE A 86 -14.92 -4.12 8.73
C PHE A 86 -14.89 -5.52 9.36
N TYR A 87 -13.73 -6.00 9.80
CA TYR A 87 -13.59 -7.32 10.44
C TYR A 87 -14.27 -7.40 11.80
N ARG A 88 -14.33 -6.30 12.55
CA ARG A 88 -15.11 -6.24 13.80
C ARG A 88 -16.61 -6.44 13.55
N GLN A 89 -17.13 -5.88 12.47
CA GLN A 89 -18.54 -6.00 12.09
C GLN A 89 -18.83 -7.30 11.32
N ASN A 90 -17.84 -7.83 10.60
CA ASN A 90 -17.94 -8.98 9.71
C ASN A 90 -16.77 -9.94 10.00
N PRO A 91 -16.81 -10.71 11.10
CA PRO A 91 -15.68 -11.55 11.53
C PRO A 91 -15.24 -12.58 10.49
N LEU A 92 -16.15 -12.99 9.61
CA LEU A 92 -15.89 -13.95 8.53
C LEU A 92 -15.33 -13.29 7.25
N GLY A 93 -15.12 -11.97 7.24
CA GLY A 93 -14.48 -11.25 6.14
C GLY A 93 -15.37 -10.98 4.92
N PHE A 94 -16.69 -11.17 5.05
CA PHE A 94 -17.68 -10.84 4.01
C PHE A 94 -18.88 -10.11 4.65
N THR A 95 -19.45 -9.14 3.94
CA THR A 95 -20.76 -8.59 4.32
C THR A 95 -21.83 -9.64 4.04
N PRO A 96 -22.72 -9.98 5.00
CA PRO A 96 -23.90 -10.80 4.69
C PRO A 96 -24.68 -10.08 3.58
N ALA A 97 -25.13 -10.83 2.57
CA ALA A 97 -25.88 -10.25 1.47
C ALA A 97 -27.04 -9.44 2.05
N SER A 98 -27.17 -8.18 1.63
CA SER A 98 -28.35 -7.39 1.95
C SER A 98 -29.55 -8.20 1.50
N VAL A 99 -30.34 -8.68 2.46
CA VAL A 99 -31.58 -9.42 2.21
C VAL A 99 -32.33 -8.56 1.18
N PRO A 100 -32.57 -9.04 -0.06
CA PRO A 100 -33.50 -8.33 -0.92
C PRO A 100 -34.78 -8.20 -0.11
N VAL A 101 -35.42 -7.03 -0.10
CA VAL A 101 -36.69 -6.83 0.58
C VAL A 101 -37.71 -7.77 -0.07
N THR A 102 -37.69 -9.03 0.36
CA THR A 102 -38.65 -10.05 0.00
C THR A 102 -39.81 -9.79 0.94
N SER A 103 -40.82 -9.15 0.37
CA SER A 103 -42.21 -9.26 0.79
C SER A 103 -42.46 -10.46 1.72
N ASN A 104 -42.58 -10.22 3.03
CA ASN A 104 -43.28 -10.95 4.09
C ASN A 104 -43.54 -12.49 4.04
N ASN A 105 -42.91 -13.28 3.15
CA ASN A 105 -43.37 -14.64 2.80
C ASN A 105 -42.28 -15.72 2.87
N VAL A 106 -41.08 -15.42 3.37
CA VAL A 106 -40.01 -16.41 3.51
C VAL A 106 -39.95 -16.87 4.97
N SER A 107 -40.09 -18.17 5.22
CA SER A 107 -40.03 -18.70 6.58
C SER A 107 -38.60 -18.57 7.17
N PRO A 108 -38.43 -18.48 8.50
CA PRO A 108 -37.11 -18.39 9.13
C PRO A 108 -36.14 -19.52 8.70
N ALA A 109 -36.66 -20.73 8.46
CA ALA A 109 -35.87 -21.86 7.96
C ALA A 109 -35.34 -21.63 6.53
N GLN A 110 -36.15 -21.04 5.65
CA GLN A 110 -35.73 -20.70 4.29
C GLN A 110 -34.72 -19.54 4.30
N GLN A 111 -34.84 -18.61 5.24
CA GLN A 111 -33.86 -17.54 5.39
C GLN A 111 -32.48 -18.08 5.80
N VAL A 112 -32.43 -19.00 6.77
CA VAL A 112 -31.17 -19.67 7.18
C VAL A 112 -30.56 -20.45 6.02
N SER A 113 -31.36 -21.15 5.22
CA SER A 113 -30.88 -21.88 4.04
C SER A 113 -30.37 -20.94 2.92
N MET A 114 -31.00 -19.77 2.72
CA MET A 114 -30.50 -18.76 1.77
C MET A 114 -29.17 -18.17 2.23
N GLU A 115 -29.03 -17.89 3.52
CA GLU A 115 -27.78 -17.40 4.12
C GLU A 115 -26.65 -18.43 4.00
N ALA A 116 -26.95 -19.72 4.21
CA ALA A 116 -25.99 -20.80 4.04
C ALA A 116 -25.52 -20.93 2.59
N ALA A 117 -26.44 -20.92 1.62
CA ALA A 117 -26.08 -20.97 0.19
C ALA A 117 -25.25 -19.75 -0.25
N THR A 118 -25.59 -18.57 0.26
CA THR A 118 -24.84 -17.33 -0.02
C THR A 118 -23.44 -17.38 0.60
N ARG A 119 -23.32 -17.92 1.81
CA ARG A 119 -22.04 -18.11 2.50
C ARG A 119 -21.15 -19.09 1.73
N ASP A 120 -21.68 -20.21 1.28
CA ASP A 120 -20.92 -21.21 0.53
C ASP A 120 -20.44 -20.65 -0.82
N LEU A 121 -21.29 -19.88 -1.52
CA LEU A 121 -20.87 -19.19 -2.74
C LEU A 121 -19.77 -18.17 -2.47
N ALA A 122 -19.94 -17.33 -1.45
CA ALA A 122 -18.95 -16.32 -1.08
C ALA A 122 -17.62 -16.99 -0.71
N GLN A 123 -17.65 -18.05 0.11
CA GLN A 123 -16.48 -18.84 0.46
C GLN A 123 -15.81 -19.42 -0.78
N LYS A 124 -16.58 -19.96 -1.73
CA LYS A 124 -16.03 -20.53 -2.96
C LYS A 124 -15.42 -19.47 -3.88
N MET A 125 -16.03 -18.30 -3.99
CA MET A 125 -15.45 -17.17 -4.73
C MET A 125 -14.17 -16.63 -4.09
N LEU A 126 -14.02 -16.75 -2.77
CA LEU A 126 -12.82 -16.36 -2.04
C LEU A 126 -11.71 -17.42 -2.12
N SER A 127 -12.05 -18.70 -2.04
CA SER A 127 -11.08 -19.80 -1.97
C SER A 127 -10.64 -20.32 -3.33
N ASP A 128 -11.40 -20.04 -4.41
CA ASP A 128 -11.15 -20.55 -5.75
C ASP A 128 -11.17 -19.39 -6.78
N PRO A 129 -10.00 -18.78 -7.08
CA PRO A 129 -9.89 -17.69 -8.04
C PRO A 129 -10.36 -18.04 -9.45
N ALA A 130 -10.18 -19.30 -9.88
CA ALA A 130 -10.60 -19.76 -11.20
C ALA A 130 -12.12 -19.88 -11.27
N PHE A 131 -12.76 -20.36 -10.20
CA PHE A 131 -14.22 -20.35 -10.08
C PHE A 131 -14.76 -18.94 -10.11
N ALA A 132 -14.15 -17.99 -9.40
CA ALA A 132 -14.64 -16.62 -9.34
C ALA A 132 -14.53 -15.89 -10.70
N GLN A 133 -13.42 -16.06 -11.43
CA GLN A 133 -13.29 -15.58 -12.81
C GLN A 133 -14.35 -16.20 -13.73
N LYS A 134 -14.52 -17.53 -13.66
CA LYS A 134 -15.51 -18.24 -14.46
C LYS A 134 -16.93 -17.77 -14.13
N PHE A 135 -17.25 -17.58 -12.86
CA PHE A 135 -18.56 -17.12 -12.39
C PHE A 135 -18.84 -15.67 -12.85
N ALA A 136 -17.84 -14.79 -12.83
CA ALA A 136 -17.95 -13.43 -13.37
C ALA A 136 -18.19 -13.40 -14.90
N GLN A 137 -17.71 -14.42 -15.62
CA GLN A 137 -17.89 -14.55 -17.07
C GLN A 137 -19.17 -15.30 -17.48
N MET A 138 -19.89 -15.92 -16.53
CA MET A 138 -21.16 -16.60 -16.80
C MET A 138 -22.25 -15.59 -17.18
N SER A 139 -23.13 -15.99 -18.10
CA SER A 139 -24.36 -15.26 -18.37
C SER A 139 -25.26 -15.24 -17.14
N GLU A 140 -26.17 -14.27 -17.06
CA GLU A 140 -27.14 -14.16 -15.97
C GLU A 140 -27.94 -15.46 -15.80
N ALA A 141 -28.34 -16.12 -16.89
CA ALA A 141 -29.03 -17.40 -16.85
C ALA A 141 -28.20 -18.52 -16.20
N GLU A 142 -26.89 -18.55 -16.43
CA GLU A 142 -25.98 -19.53 -15.87
C GLU A 142 -25.69 -19.26 -14.39
N GLN A 143 -25.50 -17.99 -14.01
CA GLN A 143 -25.37 -17.60 -12.61
C GLN A 143 -26.63 -17.95 -11.81
N HIS A 144 -27.81 -17.69 -12.38
CA HIS A 144 -29.09 -18.05 -11.78
C HIS A 144 -29.28 -19.57 -11.66
N ALA A 145 -28.90 -20.34 -12.67
CA ALA A 145 -28.95 -21.80 -12.60
C ALA A 145 -28.02 -22.34 -11.50
N TYR A 146 -26.81 -21.79 -11.38
CA TYR A 146 -25.88 -22.14 -10.33
C TYR A 146 -26.43 -21.81 -8.93
N LEU A 147 -26.97 -20.60 -8.75
CA LEU A 147 -27.60 -20.18 -7.50
C LEU A 147 -28.80 -21.06 -7.14
N ALA A 148 -29.64 -21.42 -8.13
CA ALA A 148 -30.78 -22.30 -7.93
C ALA A 148 -30.32 -23.71 -7.52
N GLU A 149 -29.23 -24.23 -8.09
CA GLU A 149 -28.63 -25.50 -7.68
C GLU A 149 -28.12 -25.45 -6.23
N GLN A 150 -27.44 -24.36 -5.84
CA GLN A 150 -26.96 -24.18 -4.47
C GLN A 150 -28.11 -24.05 -3.46
N LEU A 151 -29.14 -23.27 -3.78
CA LEU A 151 -30.34 -23.14 -2.95
C LEU A 151 -31.07 -24.49 -2.82
N SER A 152 -31.13 -25.27 -3.90
CA SER A 152 -31.70 -26.63 -3.88
C SER A 152 -30.90 -27.57 -2.99
N LYS A 153 -29.56 -27.49 -2.97
CA LYS A 153 -28.70 -28.27 -2.07
C LYS A 153 -28.95 -27.95 -0.59
N HIS A 154 -29.35 -26.71 -0.29
CA HIS A 154 -29.73 -26.24 1.04
C HIS A 154 -31.23 -26.40 1.35
N GLY A 155 -31.96 -27.21 0.56
CA GLY A 155 -33.34 -27.60 0.83
C GLY A 155 -34.41 -26.62 0.34
N ILE A 156 -34.04 -25.58 -0.42
CA ILE A 156 -34.98 -24.61 -1.00
C ILE A 156 -35.35 -25.06 -2.41
N LYS A 157 -36.60 -25.49 -2.61
CA LYS A 157 -37.11 -25.78 -3.96
C LYS A 157 -37.26 -24.48 -4.76
N PRO A 158 -36.74 -24.41 -6.00
CA PRO A 158 -36.99 -23.25 -6.86
C PRO A 158 -38.49 -23.09 -7.08
N VAL A 159 -39.02 -21.90 -6.79
CA VAL A 159 -40.42 -21.57 -7.07
C VAL A 159 -40.58 -21.40 -8.57
N ALA A 160 -41.51 -22.16 -9.18
CA ALA A 160 -41.85 -21.98 -10.59
C ALA A 160 -42.57 -20.64 -10.78
N GLY A 161 -41.87 -19.67 -11.34
CA GLY A 161 -42.39 -18.36 -11.69
C GLY A 161 -41.33 -17.53 -12.40
N THR A 162 -41.74 -16.66 -13.32
CA THR A 162 -40.83 -15.65 -13.88
C THR A 162 -40.35 -14.76 -12.73
N PRO A 163 -39.03 -14.59 -12.54
CA PRO A 163 -38.48 -13.70 -11.52
C PRO A 163 -39.14 -12.34 -11.64
N ASN A 164 -39.57 -11.78 -10.51
CA ASN A 164 -40.00 -10.39 -10.48
C ASN A 164 -38.77 -9.56 -10.91
N ARG A 165 -38.76 -9.06 -12.16
CA ARG A 165 -37.68 -8.27 -12.75
C ARG A 165 -37.63 -6.91 -12.08
N ASN A 166 -37.13 -6.89 -10.85
CA ASN A 166 -36.63 -5.70 -10.20
C ASN A 166 -35.22 -6.01 -9.73
N VAL A 167 -34.37 -6.40 -10.68
CA VAL A 167 -32.99 -6.79 -10.39
C VAL A 167 -32.13 -5.56 -10.65
N ALA A 168 -32.05 -4.66 -9.68
CA ALA A 168 -30.84 -3.86 -9.58
C ALA A 168 -29.68 -4.85 -9.49
N ALA A 169 -28.68 -4.73 -10.36
CA ALA A 169 -27.52 -5.61 -10.33
C ALA A 169 -26.95 -5.64 -8.90
N PRO A 170 -26.49 -6.81 -8.40
CA PRO A 170 -25.84 -6.88 -7.11
C PRO A 170 -24.76 -5.81 -6.98
N ALA A 171 -24.75 -5.15 -5.82
CA ALA A 171 -23.78 -4.08 -5.53
C ALA A 171 -22.35 -4.57 -5.77
N GLY A 172 -21.54 -3.77 -6.45
CA GLY A 172 -20.14 -4.10 -6.73
C GLY A 172 -19.89 -4.88 -8.03
N LEU A 173 -20.90 -5.18 -8.86
CA LEU A 173 -20.70 -5.92 -10.12
C LEU A 173 -20.52 -5.03 -11.36
N ASP A 174 -20.62 -3.70 -11.22
CA ASP A 174 -20.40 -2.75 -12.32
C ASP A 174 -18.92 -2.60 -12.74
N LYS A 175 -17.99 -3.13 -11.94
CA LYS A 175 -16.55 -3.14 -12.23
C LYS A 175 -15.95 -4.50 -11.87
N ASN A 176 -14.87 -4.87 -12.56
CA ASN A 176 -14.12 -6.09 -12.23
C ASN A 176 -13.18 -5.87 -11.03
N TRP A 177 -13.74 -5.59 -9.85
CA TRP A 177 -12.96 -5.34 -8.63
C TRP A 177 -12.02 -6.49 -8.29
N MET A 178 -12.46 -7.73 -8.54
CA MET A 178 -11.65 -8.91 -8.24
C MET A 178 -10.36 -8.94 -9.07
N GLU A 179 -10.46 -8.72 -10.38
CA GLU A 179 -9.29 -8.67 -11.27
C GLU A 179 -8.37 -7.52 -10.88
N MET A 180 -8.89 -6.28 -10.79
CA MET A 180 -8.07 -5.11 -10.46
C MET A 180 -7.36 -5.23 -9.10
N CYS A 181 -8.04 -5.75 -8.07
CA CYS A 181 -7.43 -5.95 -6.75
C CYS A 181 -6.38 -7.08 -6.81
N SER A 182 -6.70 -8.18 -7.50
CA SER A 182 -5.82 -9.35 -7.59
C SER A 182 -4.55 -9.04 -8.39
N GLU A 183 -4.64 -8.28 -9.47
CA GLU A 183 -3.49 -7.80 -10.25
C GLU A 183 -2.54 -6.97 -9.38
N LEU A 184 -3.07 -6.01 -8.61
CA LEU A 184 -2.25 -5.24 -7.69
C LEU A 184 -1.60 -6.17 -6.65
N MET A 185 -2.37 -7.02 -5.97
CA MET A 185 -1.87 -7.92 -4.94
C MET A 185 -0.76 -8.85 -5.48
N GLN A 186 -0.97 -9.47 -6.64
CA GLN A 186 0.04 -10.32 -7.29
C GLN A 186 1.28 -9.52 -7.68
N SER A 187 1.12 -8.32 -8.26
CA SER A 187 2.25 -7.48 -8.64
C SER A 187 3.06 -6.98 -7.43
N THR A 188 2.46 -6.87 -6.24
CA THR A 188 3.19 -6.50 -5.02
C THR A 188 4.05 -7.64 -4.46
N LEU A 189 3.79 -8.88 -4.83
CA LEU A 189 4.63 -10.05 -4.49
C LEU A 189 5.89 -10.14 -5.37
N ASP A 190 5.97 -9.36 -6.44
CA ASP A 190 7.16 -9.26 -7.26
C ASP A 190 8.29 -8.55 -6.51
N MET A 191 9.26 -9.35 -6.06
CA MET A 191 10.45 -8.90 -5.31
C MET A 191 11.62 -8.51 -6.22
N SER A 192 11.47 -8.52 -7.54
CA SER A 192 12.56 -8.25 -8.49
C SER A 192 13.23 -6.90 -8.24
N TRP A 193 12.46 -5.86 -7.91
CA TRP A 193 12.99 -4.54 -7.61
C TRP A 193 13.82 -4.50 -6.32
N MET A 194 13.42 -5.26 -5.28
CA MET A 194 14.21 -5.38 -4.05
C MET A 194 15.54 -6.10 -4.31
N ASN A 195 15.53 -7.11 -5.19
CA ASN A 195 16.74 -7.81 -5.59
C ASN A 195 17.72 -6.87 -6.31
N LEU A 196 17.23 -6.08 -7.28
CA LEU A 196 18.06 -5.09 -8.00
C LEU A 196 18.68 -4.07 -7.03
N GLN A 197 17.91 -3.56 -6.06
CA GLN A 197 18.44 -2.67 -5.04
C GLN A 197 19.49 -3.37 -4.18
N SER A 198 19.22 -4.59 -3.71
CA SER A 198 20.12 -5.36 -2.87
C SER A 198 21.46 -5.65 -3.58
N GLU A 199 21.42 -6.02 -4.86
CA GLU A 199 22.62 -6.25 -5.66
C GLU A 199 23.53 -5.02 -5.75
N VAL A 200 22.93 -3.83 -5.91
CA VAL A 200 23.70 -2.58 -5.88
C VAL A 200 24.28 -2.35 -4.48
N GLN A 201 23.50 -2.48 -3.41
CA GLN A 201 23.97 -2.29 -2.04
C GLN A 201 25.13 -3.23 -1.67
N VAL A 202 25.03 -4.52 -2.00
CA VAL A 202 26.09 -5.51 -1.74
C VAL A 202 27.37 -5.12 -2.48
N ARG A 203 27.28 -4.83 -3.78
CA ARG A 203 28.43 -4.41 -4.59
C ARG A 203 29.13 -3.17 -4.01
N TYR A 204 28.37 -2.21 -3.50
CA TYR A 204 28.94 -1.00 -2.92
C TYR A 204 29.47 -1.21 -1.50
N THR A 205 28.88 -2.12 -0.73
CA THR A 205 29.42 -2.58 0.57
C THR A 205 30.82 -3.18 0.38
N GLU A 206 30.99 -4.04 -0.63
CA GLU A 206 32.30 -4.62 -0.99
C GLU A 206 33.32 -3.54 -1.37
N LYS A 207 32.93 -2.56 -2.20
CA LYS A 207 33.80 -1.43 -2.55
C LYS A 207 34.22 -0.59 -1.34
N HIS A 208 33.34 -0.38 -0.36
CA HIS A 208 33.74 0.27 0.89
C HIS A 208 34.75 -0.59 1.67
N ALA A 209 34.54 -1.92 1.73
CA ALA A 209 35.50 -2.82 2.37
C ALA A 209 36.88 -2.82 1.67
N GLU A 210 36.93 -2.69 0.34
CA GLU A 210 38.17 -2.54 -0.42
C GLU A 210 38.94 -1.26 -0.05
N VAL A 211 38.24 -0.14 0.15
CA VAL A 211 38.85 1.13 0.59
C VAL A 211 39.45 0.98 2.00
N ASN A 212 38.74 0.30 2.92
CA ASN A 212 39.26 0.02 4.26
C ASN A 212 40.53 -0.83 4.19
N LYS A 213 40.50 -1.93 3.43
CA LYS A 213 41.65 -2.82 3.23
C LYS A 213 42.84 -2.10 2.60
N TRP A 214 42.59 -1.20 1.66
CA TRP A 214 43.61 -0.35 1.07
C TRP A 214 44.25 0.55 2.15
N ALA A 215 43.44 1.25 2.95
CA ALA A 215 43.94 2.16 3.99
C ALA A 215 44.80 1.43 5.04
N GLU A 216 44.35 0.26 5.50
CA GLU A 216 45.11 -0.60 6.40
C GLU A 216 46.45 -1.04 5.79
N THR A 217 46.46 -1.37 4.50
CA THR A 217 47.67 -1.78 3.78
C THR A 217 48.65 -0.62 3.65
N GLU A 218 48.18 0.60 3.37
CA GLU A 218 49.03 1.79 3.31
C GLU A 218 49.58 2.17 4.69
N ILE A 219 48.78 2.07 5.76
CA ILE A 219 49.23 2.36 7.12
C ILE A 219 50.34 1.39 7.54
N LYS A 220 50.20 0.09 7.23
CA LYS A 220 51.23 -0.92 7.54
C LYS A 220 52.57 -0.68 6.84
N LYS A 221 52.60 0.09 5.75
CA LYS A 221 53.85 0.46 5.06
C LYS A 221 54.59 1.62 5.76
N LEU A 222 53.93 2.33 6.67
CA LEU A 222 54.54 3.45 7.37
C LEU A 222 55.62 2.96 8.35
N PRO A 223 56.74 3.67 8.47
CA PRO A 223 57.74 3.35 9.48
C PRO A 223 57.14 3.50 10.87
N MET A 224 57.50 2.60 11.78
CA MET A 224 57.21 2.75 13.21
C MET A 224 58.23 3.72 13.81
N ILE A 225 57.74 4.65 14.63
CA ILE A 225 58.54 5.60 15.39
C ILE A 225 58.46 5.25 16.88
N SER A 226 59.55 5.51 17.62
CA SER A 226 59.60 5.30 19.06
C SER A 226 58.99 6.48 19.78
N PHE A 227 58.03 6.22 20.68
CA PHE A 227 57.44 7.21 21.58
C PHE A 227 58.06 7.12 22.99
N GLY A 228 59.33 6.71 23.08
CA GLY A 228 60.01 6.51 24.35
C GLY A 228 59.43 5.33 25.13
N GLU A 229 59.01 5.56 26.37
CA GLU A 229 58.47 4.51 27.26
C GLU A 229 57.08 3.99 26.83
N TYR A 230 56.39 4.70 25.92
CA TYR A 230 55.04 4.34 25.48
C TYR A 230 55.00 3.34 24.30
N GLY A 231 56.16 2.90 23.81
CA GLY A 231 56.27 1.87 22.76
C GLY A 231 56.55 2.41 21.36
N HIS A 232 56.30 1.57 20.35
CA HIS A 232 56.48 1.87 18.93
C HIS A 232 55.12 1.91 18.24
N ASP A 233 54.83 2.98 17.51
CA ASP A 233 53.63 3.08 16.68
C ASP A 233 53.94 3.82 15.37
N HIS A 234 53.03 3.78 14.39
CA HIS A 234 53.14 4.55 13.17
C HIS A 234 53.02 6.06 13.45
N ASP A 235 53.67 6.88 12.62
CA ASP A 235 53.56 8.33 12.67
C ASP A 235 52.08 8.78 12.55
N PRO A 236 51.48 9.40 13.60
CA PRO A 236 50.06 9.72 13.65
C PRO A 236 49.62 10.67 12.54
N GLU A 237 50.49 11.60 12.12
CA GLU A 237 50.15 12.54 11.05
C GLU A 237 50.07 11.84 9.69
N LYS A 238 50.94 10.84 9.46
CA LYS A 238 50.89 10.03 8.24
C LYS A 238 49.71 9.07 8.23
N VAL A 239 49.38 8.47 9.38
CA VAL A 239 48.16 7.66 9.53
C VAL A 239 46.92 8.50 9.24
N LYS A 240 46.83 9.70 9.84
CA LYS A 240 45.74 10.65 9.62
C LYS A 240 45.62 11.04 8.13
N ALA A 241 46.73 11.27 7.44
CA ALA A 241 46.73 11.58 6.01
C ALA A 241 46.15 10.42 5.16
N ILE A 242 46.49 9.16 5.46
CA ILE A 242 45.93 7.99 4.77
C ILE A 242 44.44 7.85 5.07
N GLN A 243 44.04 7.99 6.34
CA GLN A 243 42.63 7.97 6.73
C GLN A 243 41.83 9.06 6.02
N GLN A 244 42.39 10.25 5.83
CA GLN A 244 41.73 11.31 5.08
C GLN A 244 41.54 10.94 3.60
N GLN A 245 42.53 10.32 2.97
CA GLN A 245 42.37 9.81 1.61
C GLN A 245 41.32 8.69 1.54
N ALA A 246 41.24 7.82 2.54
CA ALA A 246 40.23 6.77 2.62
C ALA A 246 38.82 7.35 2.68
N ARG A 247 38.60 8.39 3.50
CA ARG A 247 37.31 9.10 3.58
C ARG A 247 36.88 9.71 2.25
N VAL A 248 37.82 10.31 1.50
CA VAL A 248 37.54 10.81 0.13
C VAL A 248 37.13 9.66 -0.79
N LYS A 249 37.86 8.54 -0.77
CA LYS A 249 37.52 7.35 -1.57
C LYS A 249 36.14 6.77 -1.21
N HIS A 250 35.79 6.71 0.07
CA HIS A 250 34.45 6.27 0.47
C HIS A 250 33.36 7.21 -0.03
N ALA A 251 33.57 8.52 0.02
CA ALA A 251 32.62 9.48 -0.54
C ALA A 251 32.46 9.32 -2.06
N ASP A 252 33.54 9.04 -2.79
CA ASP A 252 33.48 8.75 -4.23
C ASP A 252 32.67 7.47 -4.54
N VAL A 253 32.88 6.42 -3.74
CA VAL A 253 32.11 5.16 -3.81
C VAL A 253 30.62 5.45 -3.55
N ALA A 254 30.29 6.16 -2.48
CA ALA A 254 28.90 6.52 -2.12
C ALA A 254 28.23 7.40 -3.18
N ASN A 255 28.94 8.38 -3.74
CA ASN A 255 28.41 9.22 -4.82
C ASN A 255 28.11 8.42 -6.09
N THR A 256 28.92 7.39 -6.39
CA THR A 256 28.67 6.51 -7.53
C THR A 256 27.46 5.60 -7.27
N MET A 257 27.31 5.08 -6.04
CA MET A 257 26.12 4.34 -5.62
C MET A 257 24.84 5.15 -5.81
N LEU A 258 24.81 6.41 -5.35
CA LEU A 258 23.65 7.29 -5.53
C LEU A 258 23.28 7.50 -6.99
N LYS A 259 24.28 7.66 -7.87
CA LYS A 259 24.05 7.82 -9.32
C LYS A 259 23.43 6.59 -9.96
N GLU A 260 23.80 5.39 -9.50
CA GLU A 260 23.21 4.13 -9.96
C GLU A 260 21.83 3.85 -9.35
N MET A 261 21.62 4.21 -8.08
CA MET A 261 20.36 3.98 -7.37
C MET A 261 19.23 4.91 -7.83
N ARG A 262 19.55 6.17 -8.14
CA ARG A 262 18.56 7.15 -8.59
C ARG A 262 17.66 6.67 -9.75
N PRO A 263 18.21 6.18 -10.89
CA PRO A 263 17.36 5.69 -11.98
C PRO A 263 16.54 4.46 -11.58
N LEU A 264 17.03 3.60 -10.69
CA LEU A 264 16.26 2.48 -10.16
C LEU A 264 15.05 2.96 -9.34
N PHE A 265 15.24 3.92 -8.43
CA PHE A 265 14.12 4.49 -7.67
C PHE A 265 13.07 5.15 -8.56
N LEU A 266 13.50 5.91 -9.57
CA LEU A 266 12.60 6.50 -10.56
C LEU A 266 11.84 5.44 -11.35
N GLN A 267 12.52 4.35 -11.75
CA GLN A 267 11.90 3.22 -12.42
C GLN A 267 10.87 2.52 -11.52
N PHE A 268 11.19 2.29 -10.25
CA PHE A 268 10.29 1.65 -9.29
C PHE A 268 9.04 2.51 -9.05
N ARG A 269 9.19 3.82 -8.88
CA ARG A 269 8.06 4.75 -8.79
C ARG A 269 7.20 4.71 -10.06
N LYS A 270 7.82 4.69 -11.24
CA LYS A 270 7.09 4.59 -12.52
C LYS A 270 6.29 3.29 -12.62
N GLN A 271 6.93 2.14 -12.36
CA GLN A 271 6.27 0.83 -12.40
C GLN A 271 5.15 0.74 -11.35
N PHE A 272 5.36 1.28 -10.15
CA PHE A 272 4.33 1.32 -9.12
C PHE A 272 3.14 2.20 -9.54
N SER A 273 3.40 3.37 -10.15
CA SER A 273 2.37 4.23 -10.74
C SER A 273 1.52 3.50 -11.77
N GLU A 274 2.16 2.76 -12.68
CA GLU A 274 1.48 1.95 -13.70
C GLU A 274 0.58 0.88 -13.04
N ARG A 275 1.11 0.14 -12.06
CA ARG A 275 0.40 -0.93 -11.33
C ARG A 275 -0.85 -0.42 -10.59
N ILE A 276 -0.79 0.76 -9.97
CA ILE A 276 -1.92 1.28 -9.18
C ILE A 276 -2.93 2.10 -10.00
N SER A 277 -2.59 2.44 -11.25
CA SER A 277 -3.33 3.43 -12.04
C SER A 277 -4.80 3.09 -12.26
N GLN A 278 -5.09 1.86 -12.71
CA GLN A 278 -6.43 1.40 -13.01
C GLN A 278 -7.31 1.35 -11.77
N LEU A 279 -6.78 0.80 -10.66
CA LEU A 279 -7.52 0.70 -9.41
C LEU A 279 -7.79 2.09 -8.78
N ASN A 280 -6.80 2.98 -8.81
CA ASN A 280 -6.96 4.35 -8.32
C ASN A 280 -8.02 5.12 -9.14
N ALA A 281 -8.04 4.95 -10.47
CA ALA A 281 -9.08 5.54 -11.31
C ALA A 281 -10.48 4.99 -10.97
N ALA A 282 -10.60 3.67 -10.76
CA ALA A 282 -11.86 3.05 -10.36
C ALA A 282 -12.35 3.56 -9.00
N PHE A 283 -11.46 3.75 -8.02
CA PHE A 283 -11.81 4.35 -6.73
C PHE A 283 -12.33 5.77 -6.85
N LYS A 284 -11.72 6.60 -7.71
CA LYS A 284 -12.17 7.98 -7.97
C LYS A 284 -13.56 8.01 -8.59
N GLU A 285 -13.81 7.14 -9.56
CA GLU A 285 -15.10 7.07 -10.25
C GLU A 285 -16.26 6.75 -9.31
N VAL A 286 -16.03 5.85 -8.34
CA VAL A 286 -17.01 5.51 -7.29
C VAL A 286 -16.93 6.42 -6.06
N ASN A 287 -16.27 7.57 -6.17
CA ASN A 287 -16.07 8.57 -5.11
C ASN A 287 -15.60 7.95 -3.79
N TYR A 288 -14.64 7.03 -3.88
CA TYR A 288 -14.04 6.33 -2.75
C TYR A 288 -15.08 5.69 -1.82
N GLY A 289 -16.17 5.14 -2.36
CA GLY A 289 -17.15 4.42 -1.55
C GLY A 289 -18.18 5.30 -0.82
N LYS A 290 -18.11 6.64 -0.93
CA LYS A 290 -19.01 7.56 -0.21
C LYS A 290 -20.50 7.37 -0.55
N ALA A 291 -20.80 6.88 -1.74
CA ALA A 291 -22.15 6.56 -2.20
C ALA A 291 -22.20 5.20 -2.93
N TYR A 292 -21.20 4.34 -2.67
CA TYR A 292 -21.01 3.11 -3.41
C TYR A 292 -20.89 1.93 -2.44
N ASN A 293 -21.43 0.79 -2.87
CA ASN A 293 -21.38 -0.46 -2.14
C ASN A 293 -20.59 -1.45 -3.01
N PHE A 294 -19.40 -1.83 -2.55
CA PHE A 294 -18.54 -2.83 -3.17
C PHE A 294 -19.05 -4.27 -2.94
N GLY A 295 -20.08 -4.43 -2.10
CA GLY A 295 -20.70 -5.71 -1.81
C GLY A 295 -19.69 -6.70 -1.24
N MET A 296 -19.64 -7.89 -1.83
CA MET A 296 -18.74 -8.96 -1.41
C MET A 296 -17.25 -8.69 -1.67
N PHE A 297 -16.91 -7.70 -2.51
CA PHE A 297 -15.53 -7.37 -2.86
C PHE A 297 -14.88 -6.37 -1.89
N TYR A 298 -15.63 -5.85 -0.92
CA TYR A 298 -15.16 -4.76 -0.08
C TYR A 298 -13.88 -5.09 0.69
N ASN A 299 -13.75 -6.35 1.15
CA ASN A 299 -12.55 -6.79 1.84
C ASN A 299 -11.31 -6.73 0.93
N GLN A 300 -11.40 -7.26 -0.29
CA GLN A 300 -10.32 -7.22 -1.28
C GLN A 300 -9.97 -5.78 -1.64
N VAL A 301 -10.98 -4.94 -1.79
CA VAL A 301 -10.81 -3.51 -2.07
C VAL A 301 -10.05 -2.81 -0.94
N LEU A 302 -10.38 -3.08 0.33
CA LEU A 302 -9.67 -2.54 1.49
C LEU A 302 -8.21 -3.03 1.56
N GLN A 303 -7.98 -4.31 1.28
CA GLN A 303 -6.62 -4.88 1.24
C GLN A 303 -5.78 -4.24 0.12
N ALA A 304 -6.34 -4.12 -1.08
CA ALA A 304 -5.70 -3.49 -2.22
C ALA A 304 -5.40 -2.00 -1.96
N GLN A 305 -6.34 -1.26 -1.36
CA GLN A 305 -6.08 0.13 -0.96
C GLN A 305 -4.96 0.22 0.10
N THR A 306 -4.93 -0.70 1.06
CA THR A 306 -3.86 -0.74 2.07
C THR A 306 -2.51 -0.95 1.40
N LEU A 307 -2.38 -1.94 0.50
CA LEU A 307 -1.15 -2.21 -0.25
C LEU A 307 -0.71 -1.03 -1.12
N MET A 308 -1.66 -0.35 -1.75
CA MET A 308 -1.38 0.85 -2.56
C MET A 308 -0.79 1.99 -1.72
N LEU A 309 -1.24 2.18 -0.48
CA LEU A 309 -0.74 3.23 0.41
C LEU A 309 0.57 2.83 1.09
N THR A 310 0.66 1.60 1.61
CA THR A 310 1.89 1.11 2.25
C THR A 310 3.01 0.90 1.25
N GLY A 311 2.72 0.54 0.00
CA GLY A 311 3.72 0.41 -1.06
C GLY A 311 4.48 1.72 -1.32
N GLN A 312 3.78 2.87 -1.29
CA GLN A 312 4.43 4.18 -1.42
C GLN A 312 5.34 4.50 -0.23
N HIS A 313 4.89 4.16 0.98
CA HIS A 313 5.71 4.29 2.18
C HIS A 313 6.98 3.44 2.07
N THR A 314 6.86 2.18 1.65
CA THR A 314 8.00 1.29 1.44
C THR A 314 8.99 1.84 0.41
N LEU A 315 8.51 2.39 -0.72
CA LEU A 315 9.38 3.04 -1.71
C LEU A 315 10.16 4.20 -1.07
N LEU A 316 9.47 5.09 -0.35
CA LEU A 316 10.10 6.24 0.31
C LEU A 316 11.11 5.81 1.39
N SER A 317 10.77 4.83 2.22
CA SER A 317 11.65 4.32 3.28
C SER A 317 12.92 3.70 2.69
N ASN A 318 12.81 2.94 1.59
CA ASN A 318 13.97 2.33 0.95
C ASN A 318 14.92 3.38 0.36
N GLU A 319 14.37 4.44 -0.23
CA GLU A 319 15.15 5.58 -0.69
C GLU A 319 15.87 6.28 0.47
N ILE A 320 15.18 6.51 1.58
CA ILE A 320 15.75 7.11 2.80
C ILE A 320 16.91 6.27 3.35
N ASN A 321 16.77 4.94 3.42
CA ASN A 321 17.82 4.06 3.95
C ASN A 321 19.12 4.17 3.12
N VAL A 322 19.02 4.15 1.79
CA VAL A 322 20.18 4.33 0.91
C VAL A 322 20.78 5.73 1.04
N LEU A 323 19.92 6.74 1.20
CA LEU A 323 20.33 8.12 1.37
C LEU A 323 21.17 8.30 2.63
N GLU A 324 20.73 7.77 3.76
CA GLU A 324 21.40 7.85 5.05
C GLU A 324 22.78 7.18 5.01
N GLU A 325 22.86 6.00 4.40
CA GLU A 325 24.13 5.30 4.21
C GLU A 325 25.12 6.14 3.39
N CYS A 326 24.67 6.71 2.27
CA CYS A 326 25.52 7.52 1.43
C CYS A 326 25.94 8.82 2.13
N ALA A 327 24.99 9.52 2.77
CA ALA A 327 25.23 10.78 3.46
C ALA A 327 26.24 10.64 4.62
N ARG A 328 26.27 9.49 5.31
CA ARG A 328 27.27 9.20 6.36
C ARG A 328 28.69 9.38 5.84
N TRP A 329 29.00 8.90 4.64
CA TRP A 329 30.36 9.00 4.09
C TRP A 329 30.77 10.44 3.76
N GLU A 330 29.82 11.28 3.36
CA GLU A 330 30.06 12.71 3.19
C GLU A 330 30.26 13.42 4.52
N PHE A 331 29.50 13.03 5.55
CA PHE A 331 29.68 13.53 6.90
C PHE A 331 31.08 13.20 7.44
N GLU A 332 31.53 11.95 7.30
CA GLU A 332 32.86 11.51 7.72
C GLU A 332 33.98 12.25 6.97
N ARG A 333 33.79 12.50 5.67
CA ARG A 333 34.73 13.27 4.85
C ARG A 333 34.89 14.72 5.33
N ARG A 334 33.80 15.34 5.80
CA ARG A 334 33.77 16.74 6.27
C ARG A 334 34.31 16.92 7.69
N ASN A 335 34.10 15.95 8.58
CA ASN A 335 34.45 16.05 9.99
C ASN A 335 35.86 15.51 10.29
N LEU A 336 36.84 16.27 9.83
CA LEU A 336 38.29 16.06 10.00
C LEU A 336 38.79 16.21 11.43
#